data_AF-A0AAX6MCY7-F1
#
_entry.id   AF-A0AAX6MCY7-F1
#
_cell.length_a   1.000
_cell.length_b   1.000
_cell.length_c   1.000
_cell.angle_alpha   90.00
_cell.angle_beta   90.00
_cell.angle_gamma   90.00
#
_symmetry.space_group_name_H-M   'P 1'
#
loop_
_entity.id
_entity.type
_entity.pdbx_description
1 polymer ?
#
loop_
_entity_poly.entity_id
_entity_poly.type
_entity_poly.pdbx_seq_one_letter_code
_entity_poly.pdbx_strand_id
1 'polypeptide(L)'
;MAMSDSTGLPLKRKQVAQACARCRRRKKRCFHNHDNEISKGGLPGSTSGGGDTTTRNPTGHPTPPQCEPLPSRDDTHSPERHASRFVGDLSPEAILMEATSLCSTRDVSVRGGLGIWQPRPLELDQAASPLSSTAPSRQAVQDILKVYVLNHCLPCCPPPSDYAILSRIYFDKLDPIFPILGDYSTVRPEDEIKEKIFQQIVSLAAAADPETTRHLRLNPDGPVLPRHDFCTLLSDSIQTTIDAGLVTDRIFLTRILAALSLYMQPRNPDEADIPALLNGRAVHQMHTLGLQMASEESHANSRATRTLLCCLWALDRLNGAFYGRACLIHERDIGWNLDDCIAAQTPLFRLFLMIISLLDKVIALYRPGSRKEKDFIVELPIFEQMIIDAGAVRASSSCLGR
;
A
#
# COMPACT_ATOMS: atom_id res chain seq x y z
N MET A 1 32.35 -23.30 18.86
CA MET A 1 32.76 -23.91 20.15
C MET A 1 32.20 -23.02 21.25
N ALA A 2 31.32 -23.58 22.08
CA ALA A 2 30.19 -22.89 22.71
C ALA A 2 30.47 -22.38 24.14
N MET A 3 29.63 -21.45 24.61
CA MET A 3 29.11 -21.54 25.98
C MET A 3 27.60 -21.24 25.96
N SER A 4 26.83 -22.25 26.38
CA SER A 4 25.39 -22.23 26.58
C SER A 4 25.14 -22.50 28.06
N ASP A 5 24.32 -21.67 28.71
CA ASP A 5 23.78 -21.98 30.04
C ASP A 5 22.62 -22.98 29.93
N SER A 6 22.42 -23.74 31.01
CA SER A 6 21.60 -24.96 31.12
C SER A 6 20.07 -24.78 31.02
N THR A 7 19.57 -23.68 30.46
CA THR A 7 18.13 -23.43 30.29
C THR A 7 17.71 -22.87 28.93
N GLY A 8 18.60 -22.80 27.94
CA GLY A 8 18.21 -22.79 26.51
C GLY A 8 17.32 -21.64 26.00
N LEU A 9 17.25 -20.48 26.67
CA LEU A 9 16.54 -19.29 26.19
C LEU A 9 17.52 -18.19 25.75
N PRO A 10 17.25 -17.46 24.65
CA PRO A 10 18.11 -16.37 24.20
C PRO A 10 18.07 -15.19 25.19
N LEU A 11 19.25 -14.80 25.68
CA LEU A 11 19.42 -13.64 26.57
C LEU A 11 18.97 -12.36 25.86
N LYS A 12 17.92 -11.74 26.41
CA LYS A 12 17.42 -10.41 26.05
C LYS A 12 18.58 -9.41 26.11
N ARG A 13 19.02 -8.85 24.97
CA ARG A 13 20.01 -7.76 24.94
C ARG A 13 19.44 -6.57 25.70
N LYS A 14 19.94 -6.32 26.92
CA LYS A 14 19.67 -5.08 27.66
C LYS A 14 20.19 -3.89 26.83
N GLN A 15 19.31 -2.93 26.51
CA GLN A 15 19.70 -1.61 26.05
C GLN A 15 20.75 -1.06 27.03
N VAL A 16 21.87 -0.54 26.50
CA VAL A 16 22.93 0.02 27.32
C VAL A 16 22.45 1.35 27.89
N ALA A 17 22.10 1.36 29.17
CA ALA A 17 21.86 2.59 29.92
C ALA A 17 23.08 3.52 29.82
N GLN A 18 22.86 4.82 29.64
CA GLN A 18 23.93 5.81 29.51
C GLN A 18 24.92 5.72 30.69
N ALA A 19 26.22 5.81 30.39
CA ALA A 19 27.27 5.76 31.41
C ALA A 19 27.20 6.96 32.36
N CYS A 20 27.39 6.74 33.67
CA CYS A 20 27.41 7.82 34.65
C CYS A 20 28.55 8.82 34.38
N ALA A 21 28.40 10.06 34.86
CA ALA A 21 29.32 11.17 34.59
C ALA A 21 30.79 10.86 34.96
N ARG A 22 31.01 10.07 36.03
CA ARG A 22 32.35 9.70 36.51
C ARG A 22 33.04 8.70 35.57
N CYS A 23 32.31 7.72 35.03
CA CYS A 23 32.82 6.78 34.03
C CYS A 23 33.06 7.47 32.68
N ARG A 24 32.20 8.42 32.31
CA ARG A 24 32.33 9.21 31.08
C ARG A 24 33.60 10.06 31.08
N ARG A 25 33.91 10.77 32.18
CA ARG A 25 35.16 11.56 32.30
C ARG A 25 36.43 10.71 32.20
N ARG A 26 36.37 9.43 32.58
CA ARG A 26 37.53 8.51 32.57
C ARG A 26 37.60 7.61 31.34
N LYS A 27 36.69 7.77 30.36
CA LYS A 27 36.59 6.95 29.13
C LYS A 27 36.61 5.43 29.41
N LYS A 28 35.97 4.98 30.49
CA LYS A 28 35.83 3.55 30.84
C LYS A 28 34.36 3.10 30.79
N ARG A 29 34.14 1.83 30.45
CA ARG A 29 32.81 1.20 30.39
C ARG A 29 32.16 1.20 31.79
N CYS A 30 30.88 1.56 31.89
CA CYS A 30 30.17 1.68 33.17
C CYS A 30 29.51 0.34 33.54
N PHE A 31 29.75 -0.15 34.75
CA PHE A 31 29.17 -1.40 35.27
C PHE A 31 28.39 -1.20 36.58
N HIS A 32 28.05 0.05 36.92
CA HIS A 32 27.25 0.34 38.10
C HIS A 32 25.78 0.10 37.78
N ASN A 33 25.21 -0.95 38.34
CA ASN A 33 23.78 -1.23 38.30
C ASN A 33 23.11 -0.30 39.34
N HIS A 34 22.08 0.43 38.93
CA HIS A 34 21.51 1.51 39.72
C HIS A 34 20.50 0.99 40.75
N ASP A 35 20.96 0.32 41.80
CA ASP A 35 20.13 -0.06 42.94
C ASP A 35 20.56 0.76 44.15
N ASN A 36 19.77 1.76 44.51
CA ASN A 36 19.78 2.29 45.87
C ASN A 36 18.36 2.22 46.42
N GLU A 37 18.27 1.47 47.49
CA GLU A 37 17.09 0.89 48.08
C GLU A 37 16.19 1.92 48.77
N ILE A 38 14.89 1.65 48.67
CA ILE A 38 13.86 2.09 49.60
C ILE A 38 13.94 1.15 50.81
N SER A 39 14.28 1.67 51.99
CA SER A 39 13.98 1.03 53.27
C SER A 39 13.09 1.94 54.12
N LYS A 40 11.97 1.36 54.57
CA LYS A 40 10.89 1.99 55.36
C LYS A 40 11.28 2.17 56.83
N GLY A 41 10.76 3.24 57.45
CA GLY A 41 10.19 3.18 58.82
C GLY A 41 10.76 4.18 59.84
N GLY A 42 9.95 5.15 60.26
CA GLY A 42 10.13 5.90 61.52
C GLY A 42 9.74 7.39 61.46
N LEU A 43 8.51 7.73 61.85
CA LEU A 43 8.08 9.07 62.34
C LEU A 43 8.32 9.15 63.87
N PRO A 44 8.16 10.30 64.58
CA PRO A 44 7.89 11.68 64.14
C PRO A 44 8.82 12.74 64.81
N GLY A 45 8.69 14.02 64.43
CA GLY A 45 9.29 15.13 65.19
C GLY A 45 9.15 16.51 64.54
N SER A 46 8.13 17.25 64.95
CA SER A 46 7.91 18.68 64.69
C SER A 46 9.02 19.56 65.31
N THR A 47 9.40 20.67 64.66
CA THR A 47 9.46 22.06 65.20
C THR A 47 10.29 23.00 64.32
N SER A 48 9.76 24.23 64.10
CA SER A 48 10.42 25.57 64.02
C SER A 48 11.75 25.74 63.23
N GLY A 49 12.00 26.78 62.44
CA GLY A 49 11.39 28.11 62.29
C GLY A 49 12.49 29.11 61.87
N GLY A 50 12.12 30.12 61.08
CA GLY A 50 12.74 31.46 61.04
C GLY A 50 14.08 31.66 60.31
N GLY A 51 14.15 32.76 59.54
CA GLY A 51 15.37 33.57 59.44
C GLY A 51 15.80 34.01 58.03
N ASP A 52 15.44 35.25 57.68
CA ASP A 52 15.95 36.06 56.56
C ASP A 52 17.49 36.16 56.48
N THR A 53 18.03 36.47 55.29
CA THR A 53 18.62 37.78 54.89
C THR A 53 19.74 37.63 53.82
N THR A 54 19.49 38.17 52.62
CA THR A 54 20.40 38.84 51.63
C THR A 54 21.82 38.30 51.35
N THR A 55 22.28 38.12 50.09
CA THR A 55 22.72 39.23 49.18
C THR A 55 23.21 38.70 47.80
N ARG A 56 22.88 39.48 46.74
CA ARG A 56 23.61 39.79 45.48
C ARG A 56 24.05 38.71 44.44
N ASN A 57 23.28 38.67 43.34
CA ASN A 57 23.56 38.60 41.87
C ASN A 57 24.99 38.86 41.31
N PRO A 58 25.29 38.66 39.97
CA PRO A 58 24.57 37.95 38.87
C PRO A 58 25.47 37.18 37.84
N THR A 59 24.84 36.73 36.74
CA THR A 59 25.31 36.29 35.39
C THR A 59 25.27 34.77 35.15
N GLY A 60 24.64 34.21 34.11
CA GLY A 60 23.72 34.71 33.07
C GLY A 60 23.24 33.49 32.27
N HIS A 61 21.92 33.36 32.04
CA HIS A 61 21.32 32.31 31.21
C HIS A 61 20.48 32.96 30.11
N PRO A 62 20.66 32.60 28.82
CA PRO A 62 19.80 33.08 27.75
C PRO A 62 18.49 32.27 27.71
N THR A 63 17.38 33.02 27.62
CA THR A 63 16.00 32.55 27.43
C THR A 63 15.80 32.01 26.00
N PRO A 64 15.08 30.89 25.78
CA PRO A 64 14.66 30.49 24.44
C PRO A 64 13.46 31.34 23.98
N PRO A 65 13.33 31.65 22.66
CA PRO A 65 12.24 32.46 22.14
C PRO A 65 10.93 31.66 22.09
N GLN A 66 9.84 32.29 22.52
CA GLN A 66 8.48 31.83 22.33
C GLN A 66 8.07 32.04 20.86
N CYS A 67 7.54 31.01 20.20
CA CYS A 67 6.85 31.15 18.91
C CYS A 67 5.35 31.36 19.16
N GLU A 68 4.82 32.45 18.61
CA GLU A 68 3.38 32.70 18.54
C GLU A 68 2.71 31.78 17.49
N PRO A 69 1.44 31.36 17.69
CA PRO A 69 0.72 30.56 16.71
C PRO A 69 0.10 31.46 15.63
N LEU A 70 0.44 31.22 14.37
CA LEU A 70 -0.21 31.83 13.19
C LEU A 70 -1.38 30.95 12.69
N PRO A 71 -2.37 31.54 11.99
CA PRO A 71 -3.73 31.04 11.96
C PRO A 71 -3.94 29.88 10.98
N SER A 72 -4.85 28.98 11.36
CA SER A 72 -5.42 27.90 10.56
C SER A 72 -5.93 28.44 9.22
N ARG A 73 -5.39 27.93 8.11
CA ARG A 73 -5.93 28.14 6.77
C ARG A 73 -6.91 26.99 6.47
N ASP A 74 -8.14 27.37 6.18
CA ASP A 74 -9.17 26.51 5.58
C ASP A 74 -8.69 25.97 4.22
N ASP A 75 -8.48 24.66 4.12
CA ASP A 75 -8.24 23.96 2.85
C ASP A 75 -9.56 23.47 2.24
N THR A 76 -10.30 24.40 1.64
CA THR A 76 -11.31 24.05 0.64
C THR A 76 -10.64 23.90 -0.73
N HIS A 77 -10.43 22.64 -1.18
CA HIS A 77 -10.66 22.10 -2.55
C HIS A 77 -9.68 20.98 -3.00
N SER A 78 -10.26 19.82 -3.37
CA SER A 78 -9.75 18.64 -4.11
C SER A 78 -8.94 17.56 -3.34
N PRO A 79 -9.53 16.38 -3.00
CA PRO A 79 -8.93 15.42 -2.06
C PRO A 79 -8.06 14.30 -2.68
N GLU A 80 -7.74 14.31 -3.98
CA GLU A 80 -7.04 13.18 -4.64
C GLU A 80 -5.65 13.50 -5.22
N ARG A 81 -5.15 14.72 -5.09
CA ARG A 81 -3.82 15.06 -5.60
C ARG A 81 -2.80 14.93 -4.47
N HIS A 82 -1.69 14.25 -4.76
CA HIS A 82 -0.47 14.10 -3.94
C HIS A 82 -0.45 12.92 -2.95
N ALA A 83 -0.29 11.69 -3.48
CA ALA A 83 0.13 10.56 -2.64
C ALA A 83 1.52 10.83 -2.03
N SER A 84 1.58 10.86 -0.70
CA SER A 84 2.82 10.98 0.08
C SER A 84 3.59 9.65 0.06
N ARG A 85 4.92 9.72 0.00
CA ARG A 85 5.78 8.51 0.10
C ARG A 85 5.89 8.13 1.57
N PHE A 86 5.69 6.86 1.89
CA PHE A 86 5.88 6.34 3.25
C PHE A 86 7.30 5.81 3.46
N VAL A 87 7.93 6.18 4.57
CA VAL A 87 9.24 5.65 5.01
C VAL A 87 9.08 5.10 6.43
N GLY A 88 9.15 3.78 6.59
CA GLY A 88 9.04 3.14 7.89
C GLY A 88 10.26 3.36 8.80
N ASP A 89 10.05 3.31 10.12
CA ASP A 89 11.08 3.58 11.15
C ASP A 89 12.28 2.62 11.11
N LEU A 90 12.12 1.44 10.50
CA LEU A 90 13.22 0.49 10.30
C LEU A 90 14.20 0.93 9.21
N SER A 91 13.81 1.89 8.37
CA SER A 91 14.71 2.48 7.39
C SER A 91 15.65 3.47 8.09
N PRO A 92 16.98 3.38 7.91
CA PRO A 92 17.91 4.39 8.42
C PRO A 92 17.63 5.78 7.82
N GLU A 93 16.94 5.84 6.67
CA GLU A 93 16.45 7.08 6.06
C GLU A 93 15.51 7.83 7.01
N ALA A 94 14.65 7.14 7.77
CA ALA A 94 13.71 7.77 8.70
C ALA A 94 14.45 8.58 9.79
N ILE A 95 15.52 8.01 10.35
CA ILE A 95 16.36 8.69 11.35
C ILE A 95 17.03 9.94 10.78
N LEU A 96 17.51 9.86 9.54
CA LEU A 96 18.14 11.00 8.86
C LEU A 96 17.12 12.10 8.55
N MET A 97 15.92 11.71 8.09
CA MET A 97 14.82 12.65 7.84
C MET A 97 14.39 13.35 9.13
N GLU A 98 14.28 12.63 10.25
CA GLU A 98 13.97 13.19 11.57
C GLU A 98 15.06 14.17 12.03
N ALA A 99 16.34 13.81 11.85
CA ALA A 99 17.45 14.64 12.29
C ALA A 99 17.65 15.93 11.46
N THR A 100 17.20 15.94 10.20
CA THR A 100 17.42 17.04 9.25
C THR A 100 16.20 17.93 9.02
N SER A 101 15.01 17.49 9.43
CA SER A 101 13.78 18.26 9.22
C SER A 101 13.54 19.25 10.36
N LEU A 102 13.79 20.54 10.10
CA LEU A 102 13.52 21.67 11.02
C LEU A 102 12.02 21.84 11.36
N CYS A 103 11.16 21.26 10.52
CA CYS A 103 9.72 21.10 10.75
C CYS A 103 9.35 19.63 10.54
N SER A 104 10.13 18.70 11.12
CA SER A 104 9.61 17.35 11.36
C SER A 104 8.45 17.52 12.32
N THR A 105 7.25 17.81 11.82
CA THR A 105 6.05 17.46 12.55
C THR A 105 6.11 15.96 12.65
N ARG A 106 6.75 15.48 13.72
CA ARG A 106 6.35 14.24 14.36
C ARG A 106 4.94 14.49 14.85
N ASP A 107 4.02 14.61 13.90
CA ASP A 107 2.62 14.57 14.22
C ASP A 107 2.42 13.10 14.55
N VAL A 108 2.44 12.84 15.86
CA VAL A 108 2.00 11.59 16.44
C VAL A 108 0.54 11.31 16.01
N SER A 109 -0.14 12.30 15.42
CA SER A 109 -1.37 12.18 14.69
C SER A 109 -1.14 11.82 13.20
N VAL A 110 -1.29 10.52 12.88
CA VAL A 110 -1.70 9.94 11.56
C VAL A 110 -0.66 9.63 10.47
N ARG A 111 -0.60 8.43 9.84
CA ARG A 111 -1.34 7.13 9.93
C ARG A 111 -0.49 6.06 10.65
N GLY A 112 -0.85 5.64 11.87
CA GLY A 112 -0.33 4.42 12.51
C GLY A 112 1.02 4.50 13.26
N GLY A 113 1.64 5.67 13.35
CA GLY A 113 2.77 5.95 14.27
C GLY A 113 4.10 5.22 14.03
N LEU A 114 4.26 4.50 12.91
CA LEU A 114 5.42 3.65 12.60
C LEU A 114 6.15 4.08 11.32
N GLY A 115 6.43 5.38 11.16
CA GLY A 115 7.14 5.91 10.00
C GLY A 115 6.82 7.37 9.72
N ILE A 116 7.52 7.92 8.73
CA ILE A 116 7.40 9.30 8.28
C ILE A 116 6.72 9.33 6.91
N TRP A 117 5.68 10.14 6.77
CA TRP A 117 5.05 10.42 5.49
C TRP A 117 5.67 11.66 4.87
N GLN A 118 6.23 11.52 3.67
CA GLN A 118 6.82 12.63 2.95
C GLN A 118 5.75 13.25 2.02
N PRO A 119 5.29 14.49 2.29
CA PRO A 119 4.52 15.22 1.30
C PRO A 119 5.40 15.45 0.08
N ARG A 120 4.83 15.25 -1.11
CA ARG A 120 5.52 15.60 -2.36
C ARG A 120 5.73 17.11 -2.33
N PRO A 121 6.95 17.64 -2.57
CA PRO A 121 7.12 19.08 -2.71
C PRO A 121 6.16 19.54 -3.81
N LEU A 122 5.23 20.45 -3.46
CA LEU A 122 4.60 21.30 -4.48
C LEU A 122 5.74 21.93 -5.26
N GLU A 123 5.65 21.93 -6.59
CA GLU A 123 6.68 22.40 -7.52
C GLU A 123 7.20 23.80 -7.14
N LEU A 124 8.14 23.83 -6.20
CA LEU A 124 9.01 24.95 -5.94
C LEU A 124 10.25 24.63 -6.75
N ASP A 125 10.52 25.51 -7.71
CA ASP A 125 11.54 25.43 -8.76
C ASP A 125 12.67 24.43 -8.49
N GLN A 126 12.93 23.61 -9.50
CA GLN A 126 14.01 22.63 -9.61
C GLN A 126 15.36 23.18 -9.11
N ALA A 127 15.57 23.19 -7.79
CA ALA A 127 16.88 23.22 -7.20
C ALA A 127 17.41 21.79 -7.34
N ALA A 128 18.16 21.60 -8.43
CA ALA A 128 18.79 20.35 -8.81
C ALA A 128 19.33 19.58 -7.60
N SER A 129 18.71 18.43 -7.31
CA SER A 129 19.37 17.41 -6.49
C SER A 129 20.59 16.91 -7.28
N PRO A 130 21.83 17.07 -6.77
CA PRO A 130 23.05 16.84 -7.55
C PRO A 130 23.39 15.35 -7.80
N LEU A 131 22.47 14.43 -7.51
CA LEU A 131 22.71 12.98 -7.56
C LEU A 131 21.82 12.21 -8.55
N SER A 132 20.93 12.88 -9.30
CA SER A 132 20.19 12.22 -10.38
C SER A 132 21.01 12.23 -11.68
N SER A 133 22.12 11.49 -11.71
CA SER A 133 22.85 11.23 -12.95
C SER A 133 22.10 10.19 -13.79
N THR A 134 20.99 10.59 -14.42
CA THR A 134 20.42 9.78 -15.50
C THR A 134 21.41 9.79 -16.66
N ALA A 135 22.05 8.65 -16.93
CA ALA A 135 22.95 8.51 -18.06
C ALA A 135 22.24 8.96 -19.36
N PRO A 136 22.90 9.71 -20.25
CA PRO A 136 22.28 10.31 -21.43
C PRO A 136 21.60 9.28 -22.35
N SER A 137 22.11 8.04 -22.37
CA SER A 137 21.50 6.92 -23.10
C SER A 137 20.14 6.51 -22.57
N ARG A 138 19.90 6.58 -21.26
CA ARG A 138 18.61 6.24 -20.65
C ARG A 138 17.54 7.26 -20.99
N GLN A 139 17.91 8.54 -21.01
CA GLN A 139 16.98 9.61 -21.37
C GLN A 139 16.55 9.52 -22.84
N ALA A 140 17.49 9.28 -23.75
CA ALA A 140 17.17 9.10 -25.18
C ALA A 140 16.23 7.91 -25.43
N VAL A 141 16.45 6.77 -24.76
CA VAL A 141 15.54 5.60 -24.86
C VAL A 141 14.15 5.94 -24.33
N GLN A 142 14.06 6.65 -23.21
CA GLN A 142 12.79 7.08 -22.63
C GLN A 142 12.04 8.03 -23.57
N ASP A 143 12.72 8.96 -24.23
CA ASP A 143 12.07 9.90 -25.14
C ASP A 143 11.56 9.21 -26.41
N ILE A 144 12.31 8.23 -26.96
CA ILE A 144 11.83 7.37 -28.05
C ILE A 144 10.58 6.59 -27.61
N LEU A 145 10.61 6.01 -26.41
CA LEU A 145 9.49 5.23 -25.89
C LEU A 145 8.24 6.09 -25.69
N LYS A 146 8.38 7.32 -25.20
CA LYS A 146 7.28 8.28 -25.10
C LYS A 146 6.64 8.57 -26.46
N VAL A 147 7.46 8.83 -27.49
CA VAL A 147 6.95 9.08 -28.85
C VAL A 147 6.19 7.87 -29.38
N TYR A 148 6.70 6.65 -29.14
CA TYR A 148 6.00 5.43 -29.51
C TYR A 148 4.66 5.29 -28.77
N VAL A 149 4.62 5.56 -27.47
CA VAL A 149 3.41 5.48 -26.66
C VAL A 149 2.34 6.44 -27.15
N LEU A 150 2.69 7.71 -27.38
CA LEU A 150 1.74 8.73 -27.84
C LEU A 150 1.14 8.38 -29.21
N ASN A 151 1.93 7.82 -30.12
CA ASN A 151 1.49 7.54 -31.50
C ASN A 151 0.85 6.15 -31.69
N HIS A 152 1.20 5.16 -30.88
CA HIS A 152 0.79 3.76 -31.11
C HIS A 152 0.06 3.11 -29.94
N CYS A 153 0.44 3.42 -28.70
CA CYS A 153 -0.17 2.80 -27.52
C CYS A 153 -1.47 3.52 -27.12
N LEU A 154 -1.44 4.83 -26.90
CA LEU A 154 -2.65 5.56 -26.47
C LEU A 154 -3.82 5.47 -27.48
N PRO A 155 -3.58 5.49 -28.82
CA PRO A 155 -4.66 5.29 -29.78
C PRO A 155 -5.24 3.86 -29.82
N CYS A 156 -4.56 2.87 -29.23
CA CYS A 156 -5.02 1.49 -29.14
C CYS A 156 -6.17 1.38 -28.13
N CYS A 157 -7.35 1.85 -28.50
CA CYS A 157 -8.55 1.91 -27.66
C CYS A 157 -9.79 1.57 -28.49
N PRO A 158 -10.82 0.96 -27.90
CA PRO A 158 -12.06 0.71 -28.65
C PRO A 158 -12.76 1.99 -29.09
N PRO A 159 -13.49 1.95 -30.23
CA PRO A 159 -14.35 3.04 -30.66
C PRO A 159 -15.39 3.39 -29.58
N PRO A 160 -15.87 4.64 -29.51
CA PRO A 160 -16.79 5.07 -28.44
C PRO A 160 -18.04 4.20 -28.28
N SER A 161 -18.61 3.71 -29.39
CA SER A 161 -19.79 2.83 -29.40
C SER A 161 -19.52 1.46 -28.77
N ASP A 162 -18.38 0.86 -29.09
CA ASP A 162 -17.97 -0.44 -28.55
C ASP A 162 -17.52 -0.29 -27.09
N TYR A 163 -16.76 0.78 -26.78
CA TYR A 163 -16.35 1.08 -25.43
C TYR A 163 -17.52 1.25 -24.46
N ALA A 164 -18.60 1.92 -24.87
CA ALA A 164 -19.79 2.06 -24.03
C ALA A 164 -20.38 0.71 -23.59
N ILE A 165 -20.35 -0.29 -24.46
CA ILE A 165 -20.83 -1.64 -24.18
C ILE A 165 -19.85 -2.39 -23.28
N LEU A 166 -18.55 -2.33 -23.59
CA LEU A 166 -17.49 -2.94 -22.77
C LEU A 166 -17.49 -2.37 -21.35
N SER A 167 -17.57 -1.05 -21.24
CA SER A 167 -17.62 -0.33 -19.96
C SER A 167 -18.83 -0.74 -19.13
N ARG A 168 -20.03 -0.79 -19.74
CA ARG A 168 -21.23 -1.27 -19.07
C ARG A 168 -21.05 -2.69 -18.53
N ILE A 169 -20.54 -3.60 -19.35
CA ILE A 169 -20.34 -5.00 -18.96
C ILE A 169 -19.36 -5.11 -17.78
N TYR A 170 -18.26 -4.35 -17.81
CA TYR A 170 -17.31 -4.32 -16.71
C TYR A 170 -17.97 -3.88 -15.39
N PHE A 171 -18.68 -2.74 -15.40
CA PHE A 171 -19.28 -2.18 -14.18
C PHE A 171 -20.52 -2.97 -13.70
N ASP A 172 -21.26 -3.61 -14.61
CA ASP A 172 -22.45 -4.38 -14.24
C ASP A 172 -22.07 -5.77 -13.68
N LYS A 173 -20.99 -6.39 -14.17
CA LYS A 173 -20.68 -7.81 -13.89
C LYS A 173 -19.37 -8.04 -13.13
N LEU A 174 -18.31 -7.29 -13.42
CA LEU A 174 -16.95 -7.55 -12.92
C LEU A 174 -16.61 -6.69 -11.71
N ASP A 175 -16.82 -5.38 -11.80
CA ASP A 175 -16.54 -4.43 -10.71
C ASP A 175 -17.26 -4.79 -9.39
N PRO A 176 -18.53 -5.25 -9.36
CA PRO A 176 -19.18 -5.64 -8.12
C PRO A 176 -18.53 -6.82 -7.40
N ILE A 177 -17.81 -7.69 -8.15
CA ILE A 177 -17.10 -8.85 -7.61
C ILE A 177 -15.67 -8.46 -7.20
N PHE A 178 -15.00 -7.61 -8.00
CA PHE A 178 -13.62 -7.20 -7.76
C PHE A 178 -13.40 -5.71 -8.12
N PRO A 179 -13.70 -4.78 -7.20
CA PRO A 179 -13.74 -3.33 -7.45
C PRO A 179 -12.34 -2.70 -7.44
N ILE A 180 -11.42 -3.18 -8.28
CA ILE A 180 -10.03 -2.71 -8.32
C ILE A 180 -9.88 -1.33 -8.94
N LEU A 181 -10.69 -1.00 -9.95
CA LEU A 181 -10.67 0.30 -10.59
C LEU A 181 -11.46 1.33 -9.76
N GLY A 182 -12.32 0.88 -8.85
CA GLY A 182 -13.05 1.73 -7.89
C GLY A 182 -13.90 2.81 -8.55
N ASP A 183 -14.11 3.91 -7.85
CA ASP A 183 -14.96 5.02 -8.30
C ASP A 183 -14.33 5.92 -9.40
N TYR A 184 -13.24 5.49 -10.06
CA TYR A 184 -12.62 6.27 -11.17
C TYR A 184 -13.58 6.51 -12.34
N SER A 185 -14.70 5.79 -12.43
CA SER A 185 -15.79 6.08 -13.38
C SER A 185 -16.52 7.39 -13.08
N THR A 186 -16.51 7.86 -11.84
CA THR A 186 -17.28 9.03 -11.38
C THR A 186 -16.50 10.34 -11.52
N VAL A 187 -15.17 10.26 -11.56
CA VAL A 187 -14.28 11.42 -11.70
C VAL A 187 -13.77 11.45 -13.14
N ARG A 188 -14.15 12.48 -13.90
CA ARG A 188 -13.62 12.67 -15.25
C ARG A 188 -12.10 12.81 -15.17
N PRO A 189 -11.31 11.95 -15.85
CA PRO A 189 -9.87 12.07 -15.80
C PRO A 189 -9.46 13.45 -16.31
N GLU A 190 -8.66 14.15 -15.53
CA GLU A 190 -8.09 15.46 -15.93
C GLU A 190 -6.95 15.29 -16.95
N ASP A 191 -6.48 14.05 -17.10
CA ASP A 191 -5.32 13.63 -17.88
C ASP A 191 -5.74 12.64 -18.98
N GLU A 192 -5.49 13.01 -20.23
CA GLU A 192 -5.79 12.21 -21.42
C GLU A 192 -5.11 10.83 -21.34
N ILE A 193 -3.88 10.76 -20.81
CA ILE A 193 -3.16 9.49 -20.68
C ILE A 193 -3.89 8.56 -19.72
N LYS A 194 -4.33 9.07 -18.57
CA LYS A 194 -5.12 8.28 -17.61
C LYS A 194 -6.44 7.85 -18.22
N GLU A 195 -7.13 8.72 -18.95
CA GLU A 195 -8.38 8.38 -19.63
C GLU A 195 -8.19 7.22 -20.60
N LYS A 196 -7.16 7.28 -21.46
CA LYS A 196 -6.86 6.23 -22.43
C LYS A 196 -6.49 4.91 -21.76
N ILE A 197 -5.61 4.93 -20.77
CA ILE A 197 -5.25 3.72 -20.01
C ILE A 197 -6.47 3.13 -19.31
N PHE A 198 -7.34 3.97 -18.75
CA PHE A 198 -8.57 3.53 -18.11
C PHE A 198 -9.51 2.85 -19.11
N GLN A 199 -9.70 3.44 -20.30
CA GLN A 199 -10.47 2.82 -21.37
C GLN A 199 -9.89 1.46 -21.77
N GLN A 200 -8.57 1.38 -21.91
CA GLN A 200 -7.85 0.14 -22.28
C GLN A 200 -8.02 -0.95 -21.23
N ILE A 201 -7.82 -0.64 -19.94
CA ILE A 201 -7.89 -1.65 -18.88
C ILE A 201 -9.33 -2.16 -18.67
N VAL A 202 -10.32 -1.27 -18.75
CA VAL A 202 -11.75 -1.63 -18.66
C VAL A 202 -12.11 -2.54 -19.84
N SER A 203 -11.65 -2.20 -21.04
CA SER A 203 -11.89 -3.01 -22.24
C SER A 203 -11.21 -4.37 -22.17
N LEU A 204 -9.98 -4.43 -21.65
CA LEU A 204 -9.25 -5.68 -21.42
C LEU A 204 -10.00 -6.59 -20.45
N ALA A 205 -10.49 -6.04 -19.33
CA ALA A 205 -11.26 -6.79 -18.34
C ALA A 205 -12.60 -7.26 -18.90
N ALA A 206 -13.34 -6.38 -19.59
CA ALA A 206 -14.65 -6.69 -20.17
C ALA A 206 -14.58 -7.80 -21.22
N ALA A 207 -13.48 -7.91 -21.97
CA ALA A 207 -13.27 -8.97 -22.95
C ALA A 207 -13.33 -10.40 -22.36
N ALA A 208 -13.32 -10.53 -21.02
CA ALA A 208 -13.59 -11.78 -20.34
C ALA A 208 -15.01 -12.31 -20.58
N ASP A 209 -15.98 -11.43 -20.78
CA ASP A 209 -17.41 -11.76 -20.94
C ASP A 209 -17.75 -12.10 -22.41
N PRO A 210 -18.42 -13.24 -22.67
CA PRO A 210 -18.79 -13.66 -24.03
C PRO A 210 -19.66 -12.66 -24.82
N GLU A 211 -20.47 -11.83 -24.15
CA GLU A 211 -21.33 -10.82 -24.80
C GLU A 211 -20.52 -9.77 -25.57
N THR A 212 -19.26 -9.56 -25.18
CA THR A 212 -18.38 -8.56 -25.80
C THR A 212 -17.82 -8.96 -27.17
N THR A 213 -17.97 -10.22 -27.59
CA THR A 213 -17.30 -10.78 -28.78
C THR A 213 -17.49 -9.94 -30.05
N ARG A 214 -18.64 -9.29 -30.23
CA ARG A 214 -18.95 -8.46 -31.42
C ARG A 214 -18.41 -7.03 -31.35
N HIS A 215 -17.88 -6.64 -30.19
CA HIS A 215 -17.45 -5.29 -29.84
C HIS A 215 -15.93 -5.20 -29.61
N LEU A 216 -15.17 -6.25 -29.93
CA LEU A 216 -13.72 -6.29 -29.76
C LEU A 216 -12.99 -5.60 -30.91
N ARG A 217 -13.18 -4.28 -31.07
CA ARG A 217 -12.48 -3.44 -32.05
C ARG A 217 -11.55 -2.48 -31.36
N LEU A 218 -10.44 -2.12 -32.00
CA LEU A 218 -9.47 -1.10 -31.52
C LEU A 218 -9.37 0.12 -32.43
N ASN A 219 -10.14 0.14 -33.52
CA ASN A 219 -10.21 1.26 -34.46
C ASN A 219 -11.65 1.38 -34.98
N PRO A 220 -12.17 2.60 -35.23
CA PRO A 220 -13.55 2.81 -35.70
C PRO A 220 -13.90 2.00 -36.95
N ASP A 221 -12.98 2.00 -37.92
CA ASP A 221 -13.12 1.28 -39.19
C ASP A 221 -12.37 -0.07 -39.19
N GLY A 222 -11.90 -0.52 -38.02
CA GLY A 222 -11.15 -1.76 -37.87
C GLY A 222 -12.03 -3.02 -37.86
N PRO A 223 -11.42 -4.20 -38.12
CA PRO A 223 -12.12 -5.46 -37.96
C PRO A 223 -12.42 -5.76 -36.49
N VAL A 224 -13.43 -6.59 -36.25
CA VAL A 224 -13.59 -7.25 -34.94
C VAL A 224 -12.46 -8.26 -34.79
N LEU A 225 -11.71 -8.13 -33.70
CA LEU A 225 -10.55 -8.95 -33.41
C LEU A 225 -10.95 -10.21 -32.62
N PRO A 226 -10.23 -11.33 -32.80
CA PRO A 226 -10.27 -12.42 -31.84
C PRO A 226 -9.91 -11.91 -30.44
N ARG A 227 -10.56 -12.47 -29.40
CA ARG A 227 -10.32 -12.09 -28.01
C ARG A 227 -8.83 -12.11 -27.63
N HIS A 228 -8.12 -13.15 -28.05
CA HIS A 228 -6.70 -13.29 -27.75
C HIS A 228 -5.89 -12.09 -28.27
N ASP A 229 -6.05 -11.74 -29.55
CA ASP A 229 -5.34 -10.63 -30.18
C ASP A 229 -5.72 -9.29 -29.55
N PHE A 230 -7.02 -9.10 -29.28
CA PHE A 230 -7.53 -7.90 -28.61
C PHE A 230 -6.89 -7.70 -27.23
N CYS A 231 -6.89 -8.75 -26.39
CA CYS A 231 -6.28 -8.69 -25.06
C CYS A 231 -4.77 -8.46 -25.14
N THR A 232 -4.08 -9.18 -26.04
CA THR A 232 -2.65 -9.03 -26.31
C THR A 232 -2.27 -7.58 -26.64
N LEU A 233 -2.96 -6.96 -27.60
CA LEU A 233 -2.67 -5.60 -28.03
C LEU A 233 -2.92 -4.56 -26.92
N LEU A 234 -3.99 -4.72 -26.14
CA LEU A 234 -4.27 -3.85 -25.00
C LEU A 234 -3.24 -4.01 -23.88
N SER A 235 -2.90 -5.26 -23.52
CA SER A 235 -1.89 -5.52 -22.49
C SER A 235 -0.52 -4.97 -22.86
N ASP A 236 -0.09 -5.06 -24.13
CA ASP A 236 1.18 -4.46 -24.59
C ASP A 236 1.14 -2.93 -24.52
N SER A 237 0.05 -2.33 -25.01
CA SER A 237 -0.13 -0.89 -24.99
C SER A 237 -0.04 -0.32 -23.57
N ILE A 238 -0.75 -0.94 -22.63
CA ILE A 238 -0.76 -0.49 -21.23
C ILE A 238 0.63 -0.69 -20.59
N GLN A 239 1.26 -1.86 -20.75
CA GLN A 239 2.58 -2.12 -20.18
C GLN A 239 3.65 -1.17 -20.73
N THR A 240 3.66 -0.96 -22.05
CA THR A 240 4.59 -0.02 -22.70
C THR A 240 4.40 1.40 -22.16
N THR A 241 3.16 1.81 -21.94
CA THR A 241 2.82 3.12 -21.35
C THR A 241 3.30 3.24 -19.90
N ILE A 242 3.19 2.17 -19.11
CA ILE A 242 3.72 2.10 -17.74
C ILE A 242 5.24 2.19 -17.74
N ASP A 243 5.92 1.45 -18.61
CA ASP A 243 7.38 1.37 -18.66
C ASP A 243 8.02 2.66 -19.22
N ALA A 244 7.26 3.44 -19.99
CA ALA A 244 7.60 4.82 -20.37
C ALA A 244 7.54 5.83 -19.21
N GLY A 245 7.05 5.41 -18.03
CA GLY A 245 6.96 6.26 -16.85
C GLY A 245 5.96 7.41 -16.96
N LEU A 246 4.98 7.31 -17.87
CA LEU A 246 3.99 8.36 -18.11
C LEU A 246 2.89 8.42 -17.05
N VAL A 247 2.72 7.36 -16.26
CA VAL A 247 1.71 7.31 -15.18
C VAL A 247 2.28 7.91 -13.89
N THR A 248 1.91 9.17 -13.61
CA THR A 248 2.43 9.94 -12.47
C THR A 248 1.71 9.67 -11.14
N ASP A 249 0.44 9.28 -11.23
CA ASP A 249 -0.42 8.92 -10.11
C ASP A 249 -0.15 7.49 -9.66
N ARG A 250 0.40 7.37 -8.45
CA ARG A 250 0.84 6.09 -7.89
C ARG A 250 -0.32 5.20 -7.47
N ILE A 251 -1.46 5.77 -7.06
CA ILE A 251 -2.65 4.99 -6.70
C ILE A 251 -3.27 4.42 -7.98
N PHE A 252 -3.42 5.24 -9.01
CA PHE A 252 -3.85 4.79 -10.33
C PHE A 252 -2.92 3.71 -10.88
N LEU A 253 -1.61 3.94 -10.85
CA LEU A 253 -0.62 2.94 -11.28
C LEU A 253 -0.77 1.61 -10.52
N THR A 254 -0.98 1.64 -9.21
CA THR A 254 -1.20 0.44 -8.39
C THR A 254 -2.43 -0.33 -8.87
N ARG A 255 -3.54 0.37 -9.14
CA ARG A 255 -4.79 -0.22 -9.65
C ARG A 255 -4.61 -0.84 -11.03
N ILE A 256 -3.93 -0.15 -11.96
CA ILE A 256 -3.68 -0.67 -13.30
C ILE A 256 -2.76 -1.90 -13.26
N LEU A 257 -1.68 -1.88 -12.46
CA LEU A 257 -0.81 -3.05 -12.29
C LEU A 257 -1.58 -4.26 -11.75
N ALA A 258 -2.43 -4.06 -10.75
CA ALA A 258 -3.27 -5.11 -10.19
C ALA A 258 -4.31 -5.63 -11.20
N ALA A 259 -4.96 -4.74 -11.93
CA ALA A 259 -5.92 -5.12 -12.96
C ALA A 259 -5.26 -5.87 -14.13
N LEU A 260 -4.06 -5.45 -14.57
CA LEU A 260 -3.30 -6.20 -15.57
C LEU A 260 -2.92 -7.59 -15.04
N SER A 261 -2.44 -7.70 -13.81
CA SER A 261 -2.15 -9.01 -13.19
C SER A 261 -3.36 -9.94 -13.19
N LEU A 262 -4.57 -9.40 -13.00
CA LEU A 262 -5.79 -10.20 -12.98
C LEU A 262 -6.31 -10.57 -14.38
N TYR A 263 -6.28 -9.65 -15.34
CA TYR A 263 -6.97 -9.80 -16.63
C TYR A 263 -6.05 -10.09 -17.82
N MET A 264 -4.74 -9.94 -17.67
CA MET A 264 -3.79 -10.28 -18.72
C MET A 264 -3.80 -11.79 -18.99
N GLN A 265 -3.73 -12.14 -20.28
CA GLN A 265 -3.60 -13.53 -20.71
C GLN A 265 -2.19 -13.74 -21.27
N PRO A 266 -1.35 -14.61 -20.67
CA PRO A 266 -0.05 -14.97 -21.22
C PRO A 266 -0.18 -15.55 -22.62
N ARG A 267 0.70 -15.15 -23.56
CA ARG A 267 0.66 -15.64 -24.95
C ARG A 267 1.25 -17.03 -25.09
N ASN A 268 2.27 -17.28 -24.29
CA ASN A 268 3.10 -18.46 -24.34
C ASN A 268 3.54 -18.83 -22.91
N PRO A 269 4.08 -20.04 -22.71
CA PRO A 269 4.56 -20.47 -21.41
C PRO A 269 5.69 -19.60 -20.83
N ASP A 270 6.48 -18.93 -21.67
CA ASP A 270 7.59 -18.07 -21.23
C ASP A 270 7.08 -16.78 -20.56
N GLU A 271 5.85 -16.36 -20.89
CA GLU A 271 5.15 -15.22 -20.28
C GLU A 271 4.26 -15.61 -19.08
N ALA A 272 4.23 -16.89 -18.70
CA ALA A 272 3.31 -17.40 -17.69
C ALA A 272 3.49 -16.76 -16.30
N ASP A 273 4.66 -16.15 -16.04
CA ASP A 273 4.95 -15.47 -14.78
C ASP A 273 4.72 -13.95 -14.79
N ILE A 274 4.46 -13.35 -15.96
CA ILE A 274 4.21 -11.90 -16.09
C ILE A 274 3.07 -11.44 -15.17
N PRO A 275 1.91 -12.13 -15.08
CA PRO A 275 0.85 -11.74 -14.15
C PRO A 275 1.31 -11.67 -12.68
N ALA A 276 2.16 -12.62 -12.26
CA ALA A 276 2.71 -12.63 -10.91
C ALA A 276 3.75 -11.53 -10.68
N LEU A 277 4.56 -11.21 -11.70
CA LEU A 277 5.47 -10.05 -11.68
C LEU A 277 4.70 -8.74 -11.52
N LEU A 278 3.60 -8.57 -12.26
CA LEU A 278 2.73 -7.39 -12.17
C LEU A 278 2.09 -7.26 -10.79
N ASN A 279 1.63 -8.38 -10.20
CA ASN A 279 1.17 -8.39 -8.80
C ASN A 279 2.29 -7.94 -7.84
N GLY A 280 3.51 -8.45 -8.00
CA GLY A 280 4.66 -8.03 -7.20
C GLY A 280 4.94 -6.53 -7.30
N ARG A 281 4.83 -5.94 -8.51
CA ARG A 281 4.94 -4.49 -8.71
C ARG A 281 3.80 -3.74 -8.00
N ALA A 282 2.57 -4.23 -8.06
CA ALA A 282 1.42 -3.64 -7.38
C ALA A 282 1.58 -3.66 -5.85
N VAL A 283 1.99 -4.80 -5.28
CA VAL A 283 2.27 -4.94 -3.83
C VAL A 283 3.43 -4.04 -3.39
N HIS A 284 4.47 -3.91 -4.22
CA HIS A 284 5.55 -2.96 -3.94
C HIS A 284 5.05 -1.50 -3.89
N GLN A 285 4.20 -1.09 -4.84
CA GLN A 285 3.59 0.25 -4.81
C GLN A 285 2.69 0.41 -3.57
N MET A 286 1.91 -0.61 -3.21
CA MET A 286 1.09 -0.63 -1.99
C MET A 286 1.91 -0.30 -0.75
N HIS A 287 3.05 -0.99 -0.56
CA HIS A 287 3.94 -0.76 0.59
C HIS A 287 4.57 0.63 0.56
N THR A 288 4.98 1.09 -0.62
CA THR A 288 5.58 2.43 -0.82
C THR A 288 4.59 3.56 -0.49
N LEU A 289 3.32 3.33 -0.78
CA LEU A 289 2.21 4.24 -0.48
C LEU A 289 1.64 4.05 0.92
N GLY A 290 2.17 3.11 1.71
CA GLY A 290 1.72 2.82 3.06
C GLY A 290 0.23 2.46 3.17
N LEU A 291 -0.37 1.83 2.14
CA LEU A 291 -1.80 1.52 2.15
C LEU A 291 -2.19 0.54 3.27
N GLN A 292 -1.23 -0.28 3.70
CA GLN A 292 -1.37 -1.21 4.82
C GLN A 292 -1.43 -0.52 6.21
N MET A 293 -1.11 0.78 6.30
CA MET A 293 -1.07 1.52 7.56
C MET A 293 -2.45 2.12 7.89
N ALA A 294 -2.95 1.83 9.10
CA ALA A 294 -4.23 2.35 9.59
C ALA A 294 -4.19 3.85 9.88
N SER A 295 -5.30 4.54 9.59
CA SER A 295 -5.46 5.98 9.75
C SER A 295 -6.76 6.34 10.42
N GLU A 296 -6.68 7.30 11.32
CA GLU A 296 -7.84 7.79 12.05
C GLU A 296 -8.45 9.06 11.45
N GLU A 297 -7.72 9.86 10.64
CA GLU A 297 -8.13 11.23 10.32
C GLU A 297 -9.02 11.45 9.08
N SER A 298 -9.32 10.44 8.24
CA SER A 298 -10.20 10.69 7.08
C SER A 298 -11.06 9.49 6.70
N HIS A 299 -12.35 9.53 7.05
CA HIS A 299 -13.31 8.46 6.83
C HIS A 299 -13.60 8.15 5.35
N ALA A 300 -13.56 9.14 4.45
CA ALA A 300 -13.82 8.93 3.02
C ALA A 300 -12.62 8.26 2.30
N ASN A 301 -11.41 8.81 2.48
CA ASN A 301 -10.18 8.22 1.95
C ASN A 301 -9.86 6.86 2.57
N SER A 302 -10.34 6.60 3.80
CA SER A 302 -10.22 5.30 4.46
C SER A 302 -10.96 4.19 3.70
N ARG A 303 -12.17 4.43 3.17
CA ARG A 303 -12.94 3.36 2.50
C ARG A 303 -12.29 2.91 1.20
N ALA A 304 -12.02 3.83 0.26
CA ALA A 304 -11.41 3.49 -1.03
C ALA A 304 -10.02 2.85 -0.85
N THR A 305 -9.24 3.30 0.14
CA THR A 305 -7.96 2.69 0.51
C THR A 305 -8.15 1.27 1.02
N ARG A 306 -9.11 1.03 1.91
CA ARG A 306 -9.41 -0.31 2.44
C ARG A 306 -9.90 -1.26 1.35
N THR A 307 -10.74 -0.78 0.44
CA THR A 307 -11.18 -1.57 -0.73
C THR A 307 -9.98 -1.94 -1.61
N LEU A 308 -9.11 -0.98 -1.94
CA LEU A 308 -7.90 -1.26 -2.73
C LEU A 308 -6.97 -2.25 -2.02
N LEU A 309 -6.76 -2.10 -0.70
CA LEU A 309 -6.00 -3.05 0.11
C LEU A 309 -6.62 -4.46 0.06
N CYS A 310 -7.94 -4.58 0.17
CA CYS A 310 -8.64 -5.86 0.05
C CYS A 310 -8.45 -6.48 -1.33
N CYS A 311 -8.55 -5.69 -2.41
CA CYS A 311 -8.31 -6.18 -3.77
C CYS A 311 -6.87 -6.71 -3.93
N LEU A 312 -5.87 -5.98 -3.44
CA LEU A 312 -4.47 -6.37 -3.50
C LEU A 312 -4.18 -7.62 -2.65
N TRP A 313 -4.70 -7.67 -1.43
CA TRP A 313 -4.60 -8.85 -0.56
C TRP A 313 -5.21 -10.07 -1.23
N ALA A 314 -6.39 -9.92 -1.83
CA ALA A 314 -7.06 -11.02 -2.50
C ALA A 314 -6.31 -11.49 -3.75
N LEU A 315 -5.83 -10.54 -4.57
CA LEU A 315 -5.05 -10.83 -5.76
C LEU A 315 -3.73 -11.54 -5.45
N ASP A 316 -3.09 -11.20 -4.32
CA ASP A 316 -1.88 -11.87 -3.86
C ASP A 316 -2.13 -13.35 -3.52
N ARG A 317 -3.29 -13.69 -2.95
CA ARG A 317 -3.69 -15.08 -2.69
C ARG A 317 -4.01 -15.82 -3.98
N LEU A 318 -4.75 -15.18 -4.90
CA LEU A 318 -5.01 -15.74 -6.23
C LEU A 318 -3.70 -16.03 -6.97
N ASN A 319 -2.74 -15.10 -6.95
CA ASN A 319 -1.45 -15.31 -7.58
C ASN A 319 -0.65 -16.44 -6.92
N GLY A 320 -0.72 -16.56 -5.59
CA GLY A 320 -0.12 -17.68 -4.88
C GLY A 320 -0.70 -19.03 -5.30
N ALA A 321 -2.02 -19.09 -5.48
CA ALA A 321 -2.72 -20.31 -5.89
C ALA A 321 -2.54 -20.66 -7.38
N PHE A 322 -2.66 -19.68 -8.28
CA PHE A 322 -2.61 -19.91 -9.73
C PHE A 322 -1.20 -20.09 -10.28
N TYR A 323 -0.21 -19.38 -9.71
CA TYR A 323 1.16 -19.37 -10.22
C TYR A 323 2.17 -20.03 -9.26
N GLY A 324 1.71 -20.62 -8.15
CA GLY A 324 2.57 -21.28 -7.17
C GLY A 324 3.60 -20.35 -6.51
N ARG A 325 3.27 -19.05 -6.40
CA ARG A 325 4.16 -18.04 -5.82
C ARG A 325 3.93 -17.90 -4.30
N ALA A 326 4.94 -17.39 -3.60
CA ALA A 326 4.77 -17.01 -2.21
C ALA A 326 3.86 -15.77 -2.12
N CYS A 327 2.93 -15.75 -1.17
CA CYS A 327 2.17 -14.55 -0.85
C CYS A 327 3.11 -13.46 -0.35
N LEU A 328 2.98 -12.26 -0.90
CA LEU A 328 3.81 -11.11 -0.60
C LEU A 328 3.22 -10.27 0.55
N ILE A 329 1.90 -10.22 0.67
CA ILE A 329 1.19 -9.47 1.69
C ILE A 329 0.96 -10.40 2.89
N HIS A 330 1.55 -10.07 4.03
CA HIS A 330 1.33 -10.80 5.27
C HIS A 330 0.45 -9.99 6.23
N GLU A 331 -0.52 -10.64 6.87
CA GLU A 331 -1.48 -10.02 7.79
C GLU A 331 -0.80 -9.35 8.97
N ARG A 332 0.35 -9.90 9.41
CA ARG A 332 1.16 -9.34 10.49
C ARG A 332 1.75 -7.95 10.18
N ASP A 333 1.82 -7.60 8.89
CA ASP A 333 2.37 -6.33 8.40
C ASP A 333 1.25 -5.33 8.07
N ILE A 334 -0.02 -5.68 8.32
CA ILE A 334 -1.18 -4.84 8.08
C ILE A 334 -1.62 -4.21 9.42
N GLY A 335 -1.72 -2.88 9.46
CA GLY A 335 -2.20 -2.15 10.64
C GLY A 335 -3.73 -2.12 10.76
N TRP A 336 -4.46 -2.53 9.72
CA TRP A 336 -5.92 -2.61 9.71
C TRP A 336 -6.42 -3.95 10.28
N ASN A 337 -7.60 -3.93 10.91
CA ASN A 337 -8.34 -5.16 11.14
C ASN A 337 -8.93 -5.64 9.80
N LEU A 338 -8.43 -6.77 9.28
CA LEU A 338 -8.82 -7.30 7.99
C LEU A 338 -10.28 -7.80 7.98
N ASP A 339 -10.76 -8.40 9.07
CA ASP A 339 -12.15 -8.84 9.18
C ASP A 339 -13.12 -7.66 9.10
N ASP A 340 -12.80 -6.55 9.77
CA ASP A 340 -13.58 -5.31 9.66
C ASP A 340 -13.52 -4.74 8.23
N CYS A 341 -12.36 -4.86 7.56
CA CYS A 341 -12.22 -4.43 6.17
C CYS A 341 -13.10 -5.24 5.24
N ILE A 342 -13.14 -6.56 5.41
CA ILE A 342 -13.98 -7.49 4.64
C ILE A 342 -15.45 -7.19 4.91
N ALA A 343 -15.86 -7.10 6.18
CA ALA A 343 -17.24 -6.83 6.58
C ALA A 343 -17.79 -5.51 6.02
N ALA A 344 -16.93 -4.50 5.87
CA ALA A 344 -17.30 -3.19 5.32
C ALA A 344 -17.50 -3.18 3.79
N GLN A 345 -17.13 -4.23 3.06
CA GLN A 345 -17.25 -4.26 1.58
C GLN A 345 -18.69 -4.52 1.11
N THR A 346 -18.94 -4.24 -0.17
CA THR A 346 -20.20 -4.57 -0.85
C THR A 346 -20.47 -6.09 -0.78
N PRO A 347 -21.74 -6.54 -0.82
CA PRO A 347 -22.06 -7.95 -0.58
C PRO A 347 -21.34 -8.93 -1.50
N LEU A 348 -21.23 -8.63 -2.80
CA LEU A 348 -20.55 -9.49 -3.77
C LEU A 348 -19.04 -9.55 -3.55
N PHE A 349 -18.40 -8.39 -3.38
CA PHE A 349 -16.96 -8.37 -3.09
C PHE A 349 -16.65 -9.00 -1.73
N ARG A 350 -17.52 -8.82 -0.73
CA ARG A 350 -17.39 -9.48 0.57
C ARG A 350 -17.46 -11.00 0.46
N LEU A 351 -18.43 -11.52 -0.29
CA LEU A 351 -18.52 -12.96 -0.57
C LEU A 351 -17.24 -13.47 -1.22
N PHE A 352 -16.74 -12.75 -2.23
CA PHE A 352 -15.48 -13.07 -2.88
C PHE A 352 -14.32 -13.09 -1.87
N LEU A 353 -14.18 -12.07 -1.01
CA LEU A 353 -13.14 -12.03 0.02
C LEU A 353 -13.26 -13.19 1.02
N MET A 354 -14.47 -13.59 1.41
CA MET A 354 -14.67 -14.76 2.28
C MET A 354 -14.15 -16.05 1.62
N ILE A 355 -14.37 -16.21 0.31
CA ILE A 355 -13.81 -17.33 -0.47
C ILE A 355 -12.29 -17.24 -0.50
N ILE A 356 -11.72 -16.05 -0.68
CA ILE A 356 -10.28 -15.86 -0.66
C ILE A 356 -9.68 -16.14 0.74
N SER A 357 -10.38 -15.83 1.83
CA SER A 357 -9.97 -16.24 3.18
C SER A 357 -9.95 -17.77 3.36
N LEU A 358 -10.81 -18.52 2.65
CA LEU A 358 -10.71 -19.97 2.60
C LEU A 358 -9.51 -20.42 1.76
N LEU A 359 -9.28 -19.78 0.62
CA LEU A 359 -8.11 -20.04 -0.21
C LEU A 359 -6.80 -19.82 0.57
N ASP A 360 -6.72 -18.77 1.39
CA ASP A 360 -5.56 -18.50 2.24
C ASP A 360 -5.28 -19.64 3.24
N LYS A 361 -6.34 -20.19 3.85
CA LYS A 361 -6.23 -21.39 4.71
C LYS A 361 -5.72 -22.61 3.95
N VAL A 362 -6.14 -22.78 2.69
CA VAL A 362 -5.64 -23.85 1.81
C VAL A 362 -4.17 -23.61 1.47
N ILE A 363 -3.78 -22.40 1.07
CA ILE A 363 -2.38 -22.03 0.79
C ILE A 363 -1.49 -22.33 2.00
N ALA A 364 -1.96 -22.08 3.22
CA ALA A 364 -1.22 -22.37 4.44
C ALA A 364 -0.84 -23.87 4.59
N LEU A 365 -1.61 -24.79 3.99
CA LEU A 365 -1.30 -26.22 4.00
C LEU A 365 -0.11 -26.59 3.12
N TYR A 366 0.13 -25.81 2.07
CA TYR A 366 1.22 -26.03 1.12
C TYR A 366 2.47 -25.23 1.45
N ARG A 367 2.46 -24.38 2.48
CA ARG A 367 3.63 -23.58 2.88
C ARG A 367 4.78 -24.51 3.32
N PRO A 368 6.01 -24.32 2.81
CA PRO A 368 7.17 -25.12 3.19
C PRO A 368 7.37 -25.16 4.71
N GLY A 369 7.62 -26.34 5.27
CA GLY A 369 7.80 -26.53 6.72
C GLY A 369 6.51 -26.66 7.54
N SER A 370 5.33 -26.57 6.91
CA SER A 370 4.02 -26.63 7.60
C SER A 370 3.48 -28.05 7.76
N ARG A 371 4.31 -29.09 7.58
CA ARG A 371 3.90 -30.49 7.67
C ARG A 371 3.54 -30.82 9.12
N LYS A 372 2.26 -30.68 9.46
CA LYS A 372 1.74 -31.09 10.76
C LYS A 372 1.79 -32.61 10.86
N GLU A 373 2.29 -33.14 11.98
CA GLU A 373 2.32 -34.58 12.26
C GLU A 373 0.93 -35.19 12.48
N LYS A 374 -0.11 -34.35 12.63
CA LYS A 374 -1.51 -34.76 12.86
C LYS A 374 -2.40 -34.39 11.69
N ASP A 375 -3.38 -35.26 11.42
CA ASP A 375 -4.44 -35.05 10.44
C ASP A 375 -5.10 -33.69 10.66
N PHE A 376 -4.97 -32.82 9.66
CA PHE A 376 -5.56 -31.49 9.67
C PHE A 376 -6.89 -31.53 8.91
N ILE A 377 -8.00 -31.57 9.66
CA ILE A 377 -9.34 -31.50 9.11
C ILE A 377 -9.73 -30.02 8.98
N VAL A 378 -9.96 -29.56 7.75
CA VAL A 378 -10.57 -28.25 7.48
C VAL A 378 -12.05 -28.48 7.24
N GLU A 379 -12.88 -27.96 8.14
CA GLU A 379 -14.31 -27.81 7.84
C GLU A 379 -14.47 -26.71 6.79
N LEU A 380 -14.86 -27.11 5.59
CA LEU A 380 -15.19 -26.18 4.52
C LEU A 380 -16.61 -25.67 4.76
N PRO A 381 -16.84 -24.34 4.77
CA PRO A 381 -18.18 -23.80 4.92
C PRO A 381 -19.05 -24.14 3.71
N ILE A 382 -20.36 -24.18 3.95
CA ILE A 382 -21.36 -24.37 2.90
C ILE A 382 -21.49 -23.07 2.11
N PHE A 383 -21.41 -23.16 0.78
CA PHE A 383 -21.40 -21.97 -0.09
C PHE A 383 -22.67 -21.12 0.04
N GLU A 384 -23.84 -21.77 0.12
CA GLU A 384 -25.13 -21.10 0.31
C GLU A 384 -25.16 -20.29 1.62
N GLN A 385 -24.53 -20.81 2.68
CA GLN A 385 -24.41 -20.09 3.94
C GLN A 385 -23.53 -18.85 3.78
N MET A 386 -22.42 -18.95 3.03
CA MET A 386 -21.56 -17.79 2.74
C MET A 386 -22.30 -16.70 1.97
N ILE A 387 -23.19 -17.06 1.03
CA ILE A 387 -24.03 -16.09 0.31
C ILE A 387 -24.92 -15.31 1.29
N ILE A 388 -25.51 -16.00 2.27
CA ILE A 388 -26.35 -15.40 3.30
C ILE A 388 -25.51 -14.48 4.19
N ASP A 389 -24.39 -14.98 4.70
CA ASP A 389 -23.49 -14.25 5.62
C ASP A 389 -22.90 -12.99 4.95
N ALA A 390 -22.60 -13.07 3.65
CA ALA A 390 -22.13 -11.93 2.87
C ALA A 390 -23.23 -10.91 2.55
N GLY A 391 -24.50 -11.26 2.75
CA GLY A 391 -25.65 -10.45 2.32
C GLY A 391 -25.87 -10.44 0.81
N ALA A 392 -25.32 -11.43 0.08
CA ALA A 392 -25.31 -11.50 -1.38
C ALA A 392 -26.54 -12.21 -1.99
N VAL A 393 -27.56 -12.53 -1.17
CA VAL A 393 -28.78 -13.26 -1.59
C VAL A 393 -29.52 -12.60 -2.75
N ARG A 394 -29.41 -11.28 -2.90
CA ARG A 394 -30.07 -10.50 -3.98
C ARG A 394 -29.19 -10.28 -5.21
N ALA A 395 -27.99 -10.83 -5.25
CA ALA A 395 -27.11 -10.65 -6.40
C ALA A 395 -27.69 -11.34 -7.64
N SER A 396 -27.40 -10.76 -8.82
CA SER A 396 -27.80 -11.34 -10.10
C SER A 396 -27.21 -12.75 -10.25
N SER A 397 -27.99 -13.69 -10.79
CA SER A 397 -27.52 -15.05 -11.06
C SER A 397 -26.32 -15.09 -12.03
N SER A 398 -26.15 -14.05 -12.86
CA SER A 398 -24.98 -13.92 -13.74
C SER A 398 -23.66 -13.78 -12.98
N CYS A 399 -23.68 -13.27 -11.74
CA CYS A 399 -22.49 -13.01 -10.93
C CYS A 399 -22.18 -14.11 -9.91
N LEU A 400 -23.13 -15.02 -9.65
CA LEU A 400 -23.00 -16.11 -8.68
C LEU A 400 -22.65 -17.47 -9.30
N GLY A 401 -22.57 -17.55 -10.63
CA GLY A 401 -22.42 -18.81 -11.35
C GLY A 401 -23.71 -19.65 -11.31
N ARG A 402 -24.07 -20.27 -12.44
CA ARG A 402 -25.03 -21.37 -12.48
C ARG A 402 -24.37 -22.57 -13.13
#